data_AF-A0A9Q3FTV1-F1
#
_entry.id   AF-A0A9Q3FTV1-F1
#
_cell.length_a   1.000
_cell.length_b   1.000
_cell.length_c   1.000
_cell.angle_alpha   90.00
_cell.angle_beta   90.00
_cell.angle_gamma   90.00
#
_symmetry.space_group_name_H-M   'P 1'
#
loop_
_entity.id
_entity.type
_entity.pdbx_description
1 polymer ?
#
loop_
_entity_poly.entity_id
_entity_poly.type
_entity_poly.pdbx_seq_one_letter_code
_entity_poly.pdbx_strand_id
1 'polypeptide(L)'
;MESYALLLQLSNGQLDLSKAQDAKLMKTKPNRGKGYTACNSCITEMVINNKPTKHLLDPGDFCSCVGKYFLKTCVQNLEEQLFPIDGIKFNSASNPMKALGIFETTAIFPHINGNLIINVEFVVMENLSSTHFTLGNDYLIMYGIDLHNNKDR
;
A
#
# COMPACT_ATOMS: atom_id res chain seq x y z
N MET A 1 -13.23 5.79 24.57
CA MET A 1 -12.21 5.16 23.71
C MET A 1 -12.89 4.00 23.01
N GLU A 2 -13.46 4.27 21.84
CA GLU A 2 -14.12 3.23 21.05
C GLU A 2 -13.06 2.45 20.28
N SER A 3 -13.02 1.16 20.56
CA SER A 3 -12.28 0.16 19.82
C SER A 3 -12.89 0.08 18.42
N TYR A 4 -12.21 0.60 17.40
CA TYR A 4 -12.48 0.28 16.01
C TYR A 4 -12.07 -1.18 15.79
N ALA A 5 -12.92 -2.10 16.22
CA ALA A 5 -12.84 -3.49 15.82
C ALA A 5 -13.03 -3.53 14.31
N LEU A 6 -12.01 -4.03 13.61
CA LEU A 6 -12.08 -4.42 12.20
C LEU A 6 -13.41 -5.16 11.96
N LEU A 7 -14.38 -4.46 11.38
CA LEU A 7 -15.51 -5.07 10.70
C LEU A 7 -14.98 -5.70 9.42
N LEU A 8 -14.26 -6.82 9.59
CA LEU A 8 -14.18 -7.84 8.55
C LEU A 8 -15.61 -8.10 8.07
N GLN A 9 -15.76 -8.48 6.81
CA GLN A 9 -17.03 -8.77 6.14
C GLN A 9 -17.83 -9.85 6.88
N LEU A 10 -18.50 -9.47 7.97
CA LEU A 10 -19.36 -10.32 8.76
C LEU A 10 -20.78 -10.12 8.22
N SER A 11 -21.25 -11.05 7.38
CA SER A 11 -22.70 -11.20 7.25
C SER A 11 -23.22 -11.77 8.57
N ASN A 12 -23.97 -10.98 9.34
CA ASN A 12 -24.56 -11.34 10.65
C ASN A 12 -23.55 -11.69 11.77
N GLY A 13 -22.37 -11.07 11.80
CA GLY A 13 -21.41 -11.28 12.89
C GLY A 13 -20.59 -12.58 12.79
N GLN A 14 -20.70 -13.34 11.69
CA GLN A 14 -19.90 -14.53 11.43
C GLN A 14 -19.02 -14.35 10.19
N LEU A 15 -17.76 -14.76 10.31
CA LEU A 15 -16.78 -14.73 9.22
C LEU A 15 -17.13 -15.87 8.25
N ASP A 16 -17.55 -15.53 7.02
CA ASP A 16 -17.79 -16.53 5.98
C ASP A 16 -16.46 -17.04 5.42
N LEU A 17 -16.00 -18.16 5.97
CA LEU A 17 -14.78 -18.85 5.55
C LEU A 17 -14.96 -19.73 4.30
N SER A 18 -16.17 -19.81 3.73
CA SER A 18 -16.42 -20.69 2.56
C SER A 18 -15.61 -20.29 1.32
N LYS A 19 -15.13 -19.05 1.28
CA LYS A 19 -14.27 -18.50 0.21
C LYS A 19 -12.79 -18.42 0.59
N ALA A 20 -12.42 -18.82 1.81
CA ALA A 20 -11.03 -18.81 2.24
C ALA A 20 -10.25 -19.92 1.52
N GLN A 21 -9.10 -19.55 0.96
CA GLN A 21 -8.19 -20.46 0.30
C GLN A 21 -6.78 -20.28 0.84
N ASP A 22 -6.02 -21.37 0.91
CA ASP A 22 -4.61 -21.29 1.28
C ASP A 22 -3.86 -20.44 0.25
N ALA A 23 -3.16 -19.41 0.73
CA ALA A 23 -2.27 -18.62 -0.11
C ALA A 23 -1.04 -19.48 -0.46
N LYS A 24 -0.71 -19.56 -1.76
CA LYS A 24 0.56 -20.17 -2.17
C LYS A 24 1.69 -19.19 -1.94
N LEU A 25 2.81 -19.72 -1.46
CA LEU A 25 3.99 -18.93 -1.20
C LEU A 25 4.61 -18.43 -2.51
N MET A 26 4.82 -17.12 -2.59
CA MET A 26 5.51 -16.47 -3.70
C MET A 26 7.04 -16.48 -3.55
N LYS A 27 7.55 -16.80 -2.34
CA LYS A 27 8.98 -16.85 -1.99
C LYS A 27 9.29 -18.15 -1.26
N THR A 28 10.56 -18.54 -1.26
CA THR A 28 11.04 -19.72 -0.53
C THR A 28 10.78 -19.56 0.97
N LYS A 29 10.05 -20.51 1.56
CA LYS A 29 9.84 -20.57 3.00
C LYS A 29 11.17 -20.91 3.70
N PRO A 30 11.58 -20.17 4.74
CA PRO A 30 12.67 -20.63 5.59
C PRO A 30 12.35 -21.97 6.25
N ASN A 31 13.38 -22.65 6.74
CA ASN A 31 13.21 -23.89 7.51
C ASN A 31 12.21 -23.71 8.67
N ARG A 32 11.55 -24.80 9.06
CA ARG A 32 10.63 -24.81 10.20
C ARG A 32 11.29 -24.18 11.42
N GLY A 33 10.57 -23.28 12.10
CA GLY A 33 11.09 -22.52 13.24
C GLY A 33 11.93 -21.28 12.88
N LYS A 34 12.29 -21.08 11.61
CA LYS A 34 13.09 -19.94 11.14
C LYS A 34 12.29 -18.91 10.33
N GLY A 35 10.96 -18.88 10.48
CA GLY A 35 10.11 -17.95 9.74
C GLY A 35 10.50 -16.47 9.93
N TYR A 36 11.03 -16.12 11.09
CA TYR A 36 11.52 -14.77 11.42
C TYR A 36 12.68 -14.30 10.51
N THR A 37 13.38 -15.20 9.81
CA THR A 37 14.45 -14.83 8.87
C THR A 37 13.93 -14.52 7.47
N ALA A 38 12.62 -14.66 7.21
CA ALA A 38 12.04 -14.36 5.91
C ALA A 38 11.90 -12.86 5.63
N CYS A 39 11.84 -12.03 6.69
CA CYS A 39 11.55 -10.61 6.57
C CYS A 39 12.81 -9.83 6.16
N ASN A 40 12.80 -9.27 4.95
CA ASN A 40 13.86 -8.38 4.45
C ASN A 40 13.34 -6.97 4.14
N SER A 41 12.08 -6.85 3.71
CA SER A 41 11.38 -5.59 3.45
C SER A 41 9.87 -5.85 3.33
N CYS A 42 9.05 -4.84 3.61
CA CYS A 42 7.63 -4.82 3.26
C CYS A 42 7.39 -4.34 1.81
N ILE A 43 8.40 -4.50 0.93
CA ILE A 43 8.29 -4.16 -0.48
C ILE A 43 7.71 -5.35 -1.23
N THR A 44 6.65 -5.07 -1.98
CA THR A 44 6.02 -5.99 -2.93
C THR A 44 6.03 -5.41 -4.33
N GLU A 45 5.87 -6.27 -5.33
CA GLU A 45 5.65 -5.86 -6.71
C GLU A 45 4.15 -5.83 -6.99
N MET A 46 3.68 -4.74 -7.58
CA MET A 46 2.31 -4.57 -8.07
C MET A 46 2.35 -4.03 -9.49
N VAL A 47 1.25 -4.18 -10.23
CA VAL A 47 1.14 -3.67 -11.60
C VAL A 47 0.33 -2.38 -11.59
N ILE A 48 0.92 -1.30 -12.09
CA ILE A 48 0.28 -0.01 -12.38
C ILE A 48 0.51 0.28 -13.86
N ASN A 49 -0.55 0.65 -14.59
CA ASN A 49 -0.48 0.94 -16.03
C ASN A 49 0.27 -0.14 -16.85
N ASN A 50 -0.06 -1.40 -16.58
CA ASN A 50 0.58 -2.59 -17.19
C ASN A 50 2.10 -2.70 -16.97
N LYS A 51 2.66 -1.98 -15.99
CA LYS A 51 4.06 -2.05 -15.61
C LYS A 51 4.23 -2.57 -14.18
N PRO A 52 5.14 -3.54 -13.96
CA PRO A 52 5.55 -3.93 -12.62
C PRO A 52 6.25 -2.77 -11.91
N THR A 53 5.86 -2.51 -10.67
CA THR A 53 6.32 -1.38 -9.87
C THR A 53 6.44 -1.79 -8.41
N LYS A 54 7.48 -1.26 -7.74
CA LYS A 54 7.73 -1.53 -6.32
C LYS A 54 6.77 -0.72 -5.45
N HIS A 55 6.22 -1.37 -4.44
CA HIS A 55 5.32 -0.78 -3.46
C HIS A 55 5.79 -1.15 -2.06
N LEU A 56 6.06 -0.15 -1.22
CA LEU A 56 6.22 -0.33 0.20
C LEU A 56 4.83 -0.37 0.85
N LEU A 57 4.55 -1.43 1.60
CA LEU A 57 3.39 -1.47 2.50
C LEU A 57 3.80 -0.84 3.82
N ASP A 58 3.36 0.39 4.07
CA ASP A 58 3.81 1.19 5.22
C ASP A 58 2.63 1.64 6.10
N PRO A 59 2.29 0.87 7.16
CA PRO A 59 1.27 1.30 8.12
C PRO A 59 1.71 2.52 8.96
N GLY A 60 2.98 2.92 8.91
CA GLY A 60 3.50 4.13 9.55
C GLY A 60 3.21 5.41 8.77
N ASP A 61 2.93 5.31 7.47
CA ASP A 61 2.56 6.46 6.64
C ASP A 61 1.05 6.72 6.72
N PHE A 62 0.69 7.97 7.04
CA PHE A 62 -0.71 8.38 7.16
C PHE A 62 -1.48 8.26 5.83
N CYS A 63 -0.80 8.55 4.70
CA CYS A 63 -1.40 8.52 3.38
C CYS A 63 -0.50 7.80 2.37
N SER A 64 -1.13 7.23 1.34
CA SER A 64 -0.44 6.66 0.19
C SER A 64 0.20 7.77 -0.64
N CYS A 65 1.47 7.61 -0.98
CA CYS A 65 2.24 8.65 -1.67
C CYS A 65 3.30 8.09 -2.62
N VAL A 66 3.81 8.95 -3.51
CA VAL A 66 4.86 8.59 -4.46
C VAL A 66 5.70 9.81 -4.84
N GLY A 67 7.00 9.59 -5.05
CA GLY A 67 7.90 10.64 -5.53
C GLY A 67 7.70 10.94 -7.01
N LYS A 68 7.63 12.23 -7.38
CA LYS A 68 7.45 12.71 -8.77
C LYS A 68 8.38 12.02 -9.75
N TYR A 69 9.68 11.94 -9.43
CA TYR A 69 10.68 11.40 -10.34
C TYR A 69 10.50 9.90 -10.57
N PHE A 70 10.14 9.14 -9.55
CA PHE A 70 9.83 7.73 -9.69
C PHE A 70 8.55 7.51 -10.49
N LEU A 71 7.49 8.29 -10.21
CA LEU A 71 6.21 8.18 -10.93
C LEU A 71 6.40 8.42 -12.44
N LYS A 72 7.22 9.39 -12.84
CA LYS A 72 7.55 9.65 -14.25
C LYS A 72 8.22 8.49 -14.99
N THR A 73 8.80 7.52 -14.27
CA THR A 73 9.38 6.32 -14.91
C THR A 73 8.31 5.32 -15.39
N CYS A 74 7.12 5.36 -14.76
CA CYS A 74 6.02 4.45 -15.08
C CYS A 74 4.84 5.13 -15.77
N VAL A 75 4.61 6.43 -15.53
CA VAL A 75 3.48 7.22 -16.06
C VAL A 75 3.95 8.32 -17.00
N GLN A 76 3.38 8.38 -18.20
CA GLN A 76 3.60 9.44 -19.19
C GLN A 76 2.61 10.59 -18.96
N ASN A 77 2.96 11.82 -19.35
CA ASN A 77 2.10 13.02 -19.24
C ASN A 77 1.49 13.18 -17.84
N LEU A 78 2.31 12.99 -16.80
CA LEU A 78 1.88 13.00 -15.40
C LEU A 78 1.14 14.30 -15.06
N GLU A 79 1.67 15.44 -15.48
CA GLU A 79 1.13 16.76 -15.17
C GLU A 79 -0.33 16.96 -15.61
N GLU A 80 -0.79 16.26 -16.64
CA GLU A 80 -2.17 16.31 -17.15
C GLU A 80 -3.12 15.38 -16.37
N GLN A 81 -2.58 14.45 -15.59
CA GLN A 81 -3.33 13.45 -14.82
C GLN A 81 -3.43 13.78 -13.32
N LEU A 82 -2.80 14.87 -12.88
CA LEU A 82 -2.84 15.27 -11.49
C LEU A 82 -4.12 16.03 -11.17
N PHE A 83 -4.89 15.52 -10.22
CA PHE A 83 -5.91 16.32 -9.57
C PHE A 83 -5.25 17.35 -8.63
N PRO A 84 -5.87 18.54 -8.48
CA PRO A 84 -5.34 19.56 -7.57
C PRO A 84 -5.38 19.08 -6.12
N ILE A 85 -4.42 19.54 -5.33
CA ILE A 85 -4.36 19.34 -3.88
C ILE A 85 -4.12 20.69 -3.21
N ASP A 86 -4.94 21.04 -2.22
CA ASP A 86 -4.80 22.31 -1.50
C ASP A 86 -5.12 22.13 -0.01
N GLY A 87 -4.54 22.99 0.83
CA GLY A 87 -4.86 23.08 2.25
C GLY A 87 -4.25 22.01 3.17
N ILE A 88 -3.47 21.06 2.65
CA ILE A 88 -2.87 19.97 3.46
C ILE A 88 -1.35 20.13 3.55
N LYS A 89 -0.81 19.98 4.76
CA LYS A 89 0.63 19.93 5.03
C LYS A 89 1.07 18.49 5.27
N PHE A 90 2.10 18.07 4.55
CA PHE A 90 2.70 16.75 4.71
C PHE A 90 4.10 16.88 5.33
N ASN A 91 4.47 15.91 6.16
CA ASN A 91 5.80 15.82 6.76
C ASN A 91 6.30 14.38 6.69
N SER A 92 7.59 14.21 6.40
CA SER A 92 8.30 12.93 6.47
C SER A 92 9.45 13.07 7.47
N ALA A 93 9.41 12.33 8.58
CA ALA A 93 10.42 12.40 9.64
C ALA A 93 10.80 13.85 10.02
N SER A 94 9.79 14.69 10.25
CA SER A 94 9.88 16.13 10.56
C SER A 94 10.32 17.07 9.43
N ASN A 95 10.60 16.55 8.23
CA ASN A 95 10.87 17.39 7.07
C ASN A 95 9.57 17.69 6.30
N PRO A 96 9.30 18.97 5.96
CA PRO A 96 8.16 19.33 5.14
C PRO A 96 8.22 18.65 3.76
N MET A 97 7.08 18.14 3.33
CA MET A 97 6.89 17.54 2.01
C MET A 97 6.04 18.44 1.14
N LYS A 98 6.48 18.66 -0.10
CA LYS A 98 5.75 19.46 -1.08
C LYS A 98 4.91 18.56 -1.97
N ALA A 99 3.60 18.55 -1.73
CA ALA A 99 2.64 17.87 -2.59
C ALA A 99 2.43 18.66 -3.90
N LEU A 100 2.27 17.93 -5.01
CA LEU A 100 2.05 18.48 -6.35
C LEU A 100 0.63 18.26 -6.84
N GLY A 101 -0.02 17.20 -6.36
CA GLY A 101 -1.36 16.79 -6.78
C GLY A 101 -1.64 15.36 -6.34
N ILE A 102 -2.82 14.88 -6.72
CA ILE A 102 -3.25 13.50 -6.50
C ILE A 102 -3.20 12.75 -7.83
N PHE A 103 -2.58 11.57 -7.82
CA PHE A 103 -2.58 10.62 -8.93
C PHE A 103 -3.47 9.44 -8.58
N GLU A 104 -4.61 9.32 -9.27
CA GLU A 104 -5.53 8.19 -9.14
C GLU A 104 -5.12 7.07 -10.12
N THR A 105 -5.07 5.83 -9.64
CA THR A 105 -4.81 4.67 -10.49
C THR A 105 -5.42 3.40 -9.93
N THR A 106 -5.60 2.41 -10.80
CA THR A 106 -5.76 1.02 -10.39
C THR A 106 -4.39 0.38 -10.19
N ALA A 107 -4.22 -0.33 -9.07
CA ALA A 107 -3.04 -1.09 -8.75
C ALA A 107 -3.40 -2.56 -8.53
N ILE A 108 -2.67 -3.46 -9.20
CA ILE A 108 -2.96 -4.89 -9.20
C ILE A 108 -1.91 -5.60 -8.36
N PHE A 109 -2.34 -6.23 -7.27
CA PHE A 109 -1.57 -7.21 -6.51
C PHE A 109 -1.63 -8.56 -7.22
N PRO A 110 -0.54 -9.01 -7.86
CA PRO A 110 -0.52 -10.31 -8.50
C PRO A 110 -0.55 -11.42 -7.45
N HIS A 111 -1.50 -12.34 -7.59
CA HIS A 111 -1.55 -13.54 -6.77
C HIS A 111 -2.02 -14.73 -7.60
N ILE A 112 -1.45 -15.90 -7.28
CA ILE A 112 -1.56 -17.13 -8.09
C ILE A 112 -2.98 -17.67 -8.27
N ASN A 113 -3.92 -17.36 -7.36
CA ASN A 113 -5.32 -17.82 -7.40
C ASN A 113 -6.30 -16.69 -7.71
N GLY A 114 -5.81 -15.63 -8.36
CA GLY A 114 -6.59 -14.43 -8.66
C GLY A 114 -5.89 -13.19 -8.12
N ASN A 115 -5.86 -12.14 -8.94
CA ASN A 115 -5.24 -10.89 -8.57
C ASN A 115 -6.18 -10.08 -7.68
N LEU A 116 -5.62 -9.40 -6.66
CA LEU A 116 -6.33 -8.38 -5.92
C LEU A 116 -6.17 -7.05 -6.68
N ILE A 117 -7.28 -6.45 -7.09
CA ILE A 117 -7.30 -5.17 -7.80
C ILE A 117 -7.81 -4.11 -6.82
N ILE A 118 -7.03 -3.05 -6.63
CA ILE A 118 -7.39 -1.92 -5.77
C ILE A 118 -7.34 -0.61 -6.55
N ASN A 119 -8.28 0.28 -6.30
CA ASN A 119 -8.24 1.66 -6.76
C ASN A 119 -7.64 2.53 -5.67
N VAL A 120 -6.63 3.32 -6.01
CA VAL A 120 -5.78 4.04 -5.06
C VAL A 120 -5.50 5.44 -5.57
N GLU A 121 -5.49 6.39 -4.65
CA GLU A 121 -5.00 7.74 -4.87
C GLU A 121 -3.66 7.91 -4.18
N PHE A 122 -2.65 8.36 -4.93
CA PHE A 122 -1.34 8.66 -4.40
C PHE A 122 -1.13 10.18 -4.37
N VAL A 123 -0.74 10.69 -3.20
CA VAL A 123 -0.21 12.06 -3.12
C VAL A 123 1.16 12.08 -3.81
N VAL A 124 1.29 12.90 -4.86
CA VAL A 124 2.55 13.03 -5.59
C VAL A 124 3.42 14.07 -4.91
N MET A 125 4.58 13.64 -4.41
CA MET A 125 5.51 14.47 -3.66
C MET A 125 6.68 14.92 -4.54
N GLU A 126 7.03 16.21 -4.50
CA GLU A 126 8.16 16.76 -5.26
C GLU A 126 9.52 16.32 -4.71
N ASN A 127 9.66 16.33 -3.38
CA ASN A 127 10.92 16.13 -2.67
C ASN A 127 11.05 14.74 -2.02
N LEU A 128 10.23 13.76 -2.44
CA LEU A 128 10.35 12.36 -2.02
C LEU A 128 11.31 11.62 -2.96
N SER A 129 12.38 11.05 -2.41
CA SER A 129 13.46 10.36 -3.15
C SER A 129 13.27 8.84 -3.28
N SER A 130 12.12 8.32 -2.85
CA SER A 130 11.86 6.88 -2.89
C SER A 130 11.79 6.34 -4.32
N THR A 131 12.15 5.06 -4.48
CA THR A 131 12.09 4.32 -5.76
C THR A 131 10.97 3.29 -5.78
N HIS A 132 9.89 3.61 -5.05
CA HIS A 132 8.70 2.81 -4.89
C HIS A 132 7.49 3.74 -4.65
N PHE A 133 6.30 3.23 -4.91
CA PHE A 133 5.07 3.76 -4.31
C PHE A 133 5.05 3.40 -2.81
N THR A 134 4.43 4.23 -1.99
CA THR A 134 4.08 3.84 -0.62
C THR A 134 2.57 3.69 -0.53
N LEU A 135 2.12 2.49 -0.15
CA LEU A 135 0.73 2.24 0.21
C LEU A 135 0.63 2.45 1.73
N GLY A 136 0.08 3.59 2.09
CA GLY A 136 -0.06 4.05 3.46
C GLY A 136 -1.24 3.41 4.19
N ASN A 137 -1.38 3.79 5.45
CA ASN A 137 -2.41 3.27 6.34
C ASN A 137 -3.84 3.61 5.87
N ASP A 138 -4.02 4.70 5.11
CA ASP A 138 -5.28 5.07 4.45
C ASP A 138 -5.85 3.90 3.63
N TYR A 139 -5.06 3.37 2.69
CA TYR A 139 -5.51 2.32 1.78
C TYR A 139 -5.30 0.92 2.33
N LEU A 140 -4.29 0.70 3.18
CA LEU A 140 -4.11 -0.58 3.86
C LEU A 140 -5.36 -0.94 4.67
N ILE A 141 -5.88 -0.02 5.48
CA ILE A 141 -7.10 -0.26 6.27
C ILE A 141 -8.33 -0.35 5.37
N MET A 142 -8.48 0.53 4.37
CA MET A 142 -9.64 0.51 3.46
C MET A 142 -9.81 -0.84 2.75
N TYR A 143 -8.71 -1.51 2.40
CA TYR A 143 -8.72 -2.83 1.76
C TYR A 143 -8.54 -4.01 2.72
N GLY A 144 -8.60 -3.78 4.04
CA GLY A 144 -8.48 -4.83 5.05
C GLY A 144 -7.11 -5.50 5.12
N ILE A 145 -6.07 -4.83 4.62
CA ILE A 145 -4.67 -5.26 4.73
C ILE A 145 -4.14 -4.75 6.07
N ASP A 146 -4.42 -5.51 7.12
CA ASP A 146 -4.08 -5.13 8.48
C ASP A 146 -2.64 -5.55 8.85
N LEU A 147 -1.81 -4.56 9.16
CA LEU A 147 -0.43 -4.70 9.59
C LEU A 147 -0.26 -4.12 11.00
N HIS A 148 -0.91 -4.73 12.00
CA HIS A 148 -0.74 -4.32 13.39
C HIS A 148 0.58 -4.81 13.99
N ASN A 149 1.34 -3.87 14.55
CA ASN A 149 2.33 -4.18 15.58
C ASN A 149 1.63 -3.99 16.94
N ASN A 150 1.37 -5.08 17.66
CA ASN A 150 0.76 -4.98 18.97
C ASN A 150 1.74 -4.29 19.93
N LYS A 151 1.35 -3.13 20.48
CA LYS A 151 2.17 -2.35 21.43
C LYS A 151 2.38 -3.06 22.78
N ASP A 152 1.60 -4.11 23.06
CA ASP A 152 1.72 -4.93 24.26
C ASP A 152 2.70 -6.12 24.10
N ARG A 153 3.66 -6.03 23.17
CA ARG A 153 4.76 -6.99 23.01
C ARG A 153 6.13 -6.33 23.03
#